data_AF-A0A1L9GR27-F1
#
_entry.id   AF-A0A1L9GR27-F1
#
_cell.length_a   1.000
_cell.length_b   1.000
_cell.length_c   1.000
_cell.angle_alpha   90.00
_cell.angle_beta   90.00
_cell.angle_gamma   90.00
#
_symmetry.space_group_name_H-M   'P 1'
#
loop_
_entity.id
_entity.type
_entity.pdbx_description
1 polymer ?
#
loop_
_entity_poly.entity_id
_entity_poly.type
_entity_poly.pdbx_seq_one_letter_code
_entity_poly.pdbx_strand_id
1 'polypeptide(L)'
;MVQLAPTPVNYLSAESLAGYGAVITSFMGALHWGANLHLLGKAPAGDRWEDCNAWIWGVIPALVAWLALHIYIPVGLLILASTLIIQRNIDQNTYQYYFADEAARSAFMTMRNRLTYVAAACLTWASLVILFIQA
;
A
#
# COMPACT_ATOMS: atom_id res chain seq x y z
N MET A 1 18.72 7.68 12.83
CA MET A 1 18.83 8.49 14.06
C MET A 1 18.07 7.76 15.16
N VAL A 2 18.75 7.25 16.18
CA VAL A 2 18.08 6.71 17.39
C VAL A 2 17.92 7.89 18.35
N GLN A 3 16.71 8.40 18.47
CA GLN A 3 16.38 9.56 19.30
C GLN A 3 16.15 9.07 20.73
N LEU A 4 17.08 9.38 21.64
CA LEU A 4 17.09 9.02 23.07
C LEU A 4 16.40 10.10 23.95
N ALA A 5 15.37 10.75 23.43
CA ALA A 5 14.51 11.64 24.23
C ALA A 5 13.18 10.92 24.49
N PRO A 6 12.49 11.17 25.61
CA PRO A 6 11.14 10.66 25.81
C PRO A 6 10.23 11.43 24.84
N THR A 7 10.12 10.94 23.61
CA THR A 7 8.99 11.30 22.76
C THR A 7 7.74 10.91 23.54
N PRO A 8 6.71 11.78 23.60
CA PRO A 8 5.44 11.36 24.19
C PRO A 8 5.06 10.06 23.49
N VAL A 9 4.75 9.01 24.25
CA VAL A 9 4.51 7.63 23.74
C VAL A 9 3.56 7.63 22.52
N ASN A 10 2.65 8.60 22.46
CA ASN A 10 1.72 8.86 21.37
C ASN A 10 2.38 9.19 20.02
N TYR A 11 3.52 9.89 19.99
CA TYR A 11 4.24 10.21 18.75
C TYR A 11 4.99 8.99 18.22
N LEU A 12 5.65 8.23 19.10
CA LEU A 12 6.35 7.02 18.70
C LEU A 12 5.38 5.97 18.15
N SER A 13 4.20 5.83 18.77
CA SER A 13 3.17 4.92 18.27
C SER A 13 2.58 5.38 16.93
N ALA A 14 2.38 6.68 16.73
CA ALA A 14 1.91 7.24 15.46
C ALA A 14 2.94 7.09 14.33
N GLU A 15 4.23 7.35 14.61
CA GLU A 15 5.32 7.12 13.66
C GLU A 15 5.47 5.64 13.30
N SER A 16 5.37 4.75 14.30
CA SER A 16 5.41 3.29 14.08
C SER A 16 4.23 2.83 13.20
N LEU A 17 3.03 3.35 13.45
CA LEU A 17 1.85 3.07 12.63
C LEU A 17 2.02 3.57 11.19
N ALA A 18 2.54 4.79 11.01
CA ALA A 18 2.84 5.34 9.69
C ALA A 18 3.91 4.50 8.97
N GLY A 19 4.98 4.11 9.66
CA GLY A 19 6.03 3.23 9.13
C GLY A 19 5.47 1.88 8.69
N TYR A 20 4.62 1.26 9.50
CA TYR A 20 3.97 0.00 9.14
C TYR A 20 3.03 0.16 7.93
N GLY A 21 2.24 1.22 7.88
CA GLY A 21 1.40 1.54 6.73
C GLY A 21 2.20 1.75 5.44
N ALA A 22 3.36 2.40 5.54
CA ALA A 22 4.29 2.58 4.42
C ALA A 22 4.89 1.26 3.93
N VAL A 23 5.27 0.36 4.85
CA VAL A 23 5.75 -0.99 4.51
C VAL A 23 4.67 -1.78 3.75
N ILE A 24 3.43 -1.79 4.24
CA ILE A 24 2.32 -2.51 3.58
C ILE A 24 2.10 -1.94 2.16
N THR A 25 2.02 -0.61 2.05
CA THR A 25 1.79 0.07 0.76
C THR A 25 2.90 -0.25 -0.24
N SER A 26 4.15 -0.24 0.20
CA SER A 26 5.32 -0.55 -0.64
C SER A 26 5.36 -2.02 -1.06
N PHE A 27 5.16 -2.94 -0.11
CA PHE A 27 5.11 -4.38 -0.37
C PHE A 27 4.09 -4.73 -1.43
N MET A 28 2.95 -4.06 -1.36
CA MET A 28 1.86 -4.33 -2.26
C MET A 28 2.13 -3.87 -3.69
N GLY A 29 2.85 -2.77 -3.88
CA GLY A 29 3.34 -2.36 -5.20
C GLY A 29 4.29 -3.41 -5.78
N ALA A 30 5.16 -3.97 -4.95
CA ALA A 30 6.11 -5.00 -5.36
C ALA A 30 5.47 -6.30 -5.87
N LEU A 31 4.20 -6.59 -5.55
CA LEU A 31 3.50 -7.78 -6.09
C LEU A 31 3.43 -7.77 -7.62
N HIS A 32 3.29 -6.60 -8.25
CA HIS A 32 3.27 -6.46 -9.71
C HIS A 32 4.60 -6.88 -10.34
N TRP A 33 5.71 -6.56 -9.67
CA TRP A 33 7.04 -6.99 -10.10
C TRP A 33 7.19 -8.51 -9.98
N GLY A 34 6.72 -9.10 -8.88
CA GLY A 34 6.75 -10.55 -8.68
C GLY A 34 5.96 -11.32 -9.75
N ALA A 35 4.76 -10.84 -10.09
CA ALA A 35 3.94 -11.42 -11.14
C ALA A 35 4.62 -11.30 -12.52
N ASN A 36 5.14 -10.13 -12.86
CA ASN A 36 5.82 -9.91 -14.15
C ASN A 36 7.14 -10.68 -14.27
N LEU A 37 7.93 -10.80 -13.20
CA LEU A 37 9.15 -11.62 -13.16
C LEU A 37 8.86 -13.10 -13.48
N HIS A 38 7.69 -13.63 -13.09
CA HIS A 38 7.28 -14.99 -13.42
C HIS A 38 6.97 -15.19 -14.92
N LEU A 39 6.67 -14.10 -15.64
CA LEU A 39 6.38 -14.09 -17.07
C LEU A 39 7.63 -13.78 -17.91
N LEU A 40 8.70 -13.23 -17.33
CA LEU A 40 9.96 -12.97 -18.03
C LEU A 40 10.56 -14.26 -18.62
N GLY A 41 10.86 -14.24 -19.92
CA GLY A 41 11.43 -15.37 -20.65
C GLY A 41 10.40 -16.32 -21.27
N LYS A 42 9.10 -16.13 -20.99
CA LYS A 42 8.01 -16.72 -21.76
C LYS A 42 7.64 -15.76 -22.90
N ALA A 43 7.27 -16.26 -24.08
CA ALA A 43 6.89 -15.40 -25.20
C ALA A 43 5.75 -14.46 -24.77
N PRO A 44 5.88 -13.13 -24.98
CA PRO A 44 4.89 -12.18 -24.49
C PRO A 44 3.57 -12.44 -25.21
N ALA A 45 2.53 -12.78 -24.45
CA ALA A 45 1.20 -13.06 -24.99
C ALA A 45 0.34 -11.80 -25.15
N GLY A 46 0.82 -10.64 -24.71
CA GLY A 46 0.00 -9.44 -24.54
C GLY A 46 0.67 -8.12 -24.99
N ASP A 47 -0.13 -7.07 -24.94
CA ASP A 47 0.22 -5.73 -25.39
C ASP A 47 1.31 -5.12 -24.50
N ARG A 48 2.46 -4.82 -25.09
CA ARG A 48 3.71 -4.42 -24.40
C ARG A 48 3.54 -3.17 -23.52
N TRP A 49 2.50 -2.38 -23.80
CA TRP A 49 2.12 -1.19 -23.04
C TRP A 49 1.55 -1.53 -21.64
N GLU A 50 0.72 -2.57 -21.53
CA GLU A 50 0.12 -3.00 -20.26
C GLU A 50 1.19 -3.52 -19.29
N ASP A 51 2.16 -4.27 -19.82
CA ASP A 51 3.32 -4.74 -19.08
C ASP A 51 4.11 -3.57 -18.49
N CYS A 52 4.42 -2.55 -19.30
CA CYS A 52 5.17 -1.36 -18.88
C CYS A 52 4.46 -0.59 -17.77
N ASN A 53 3.13 -0.49 -17.86
CA ASN A 53 2.33 0.21 -16.86
C ASN A 53 2.33 -0.52 -15.51
N ALA A 54 2.36 -1.86 -15.52
CA ALA A 54 2.49 -2.67 -14.29
C ALA A 54 3.85 -2.48 -13.59
N TRP A 55 4.95 -2.29 -14.33
CA TRP A 55 6.26 -1.98 -13.74
C TRP A 55 6.26 -0.63 -13.02
N ILE A 56 5.71 0.39 -13.67
CA ILE A 56 5.57 1.75 -13.11
C ILE A 56 4.68 1.71 -11.86
N TRP A 57 3.55 0.99 -11.95
CA TRP A 57 2.62 0.83 -10.84
C TRP A 57 3.23 0.10 -9.64
N GLY A 58 4.25 -0.74 -9.84
CA GLY A 58 4.94 -1.35 -8.71
C GLY A 58 5.82 -0.40 -7.89
N VAL A 59 6.23 0.74 -8.47
CA VAL A 59 7.12 1.72 -7.82
C VAL A 59 6.33 2.89 -7.21
N ILE A 60 5.27 3.34 -7.89
CA ILE A 60 4.48 4.52 -7.46
C ILE A 60 4.01 4.41 -5.99
N PRO A 61 3.40 3.31 -5.51
CA PRO A 61 2.94 3.20 -4.13
C PRO A 61 4.07 3.34 -3.11
N ALA A 62 5.26 2.81 -3.40
CA ALA A 62 6.43 2.93 -2.53
C ALA A 62 6.94 4.38 -2.44
N LEU A 63 6.94 5.10 -3.57
CA LEU A 63 7.31 6.52 -3.58
C LEU A 63 6.30 7.38 -2.82
N VAL A 64 5.01 7.13 -3.00
CA VAL A 64 3.95 7.83 -2.26
C VAL A 64 4.06 7.54 -0.76
N ALA A 65 4.30 6.28 -0.39
CA ALA A 65 4.51 5.89 1.00
C ALA A 65 5.73 6.57 1.62
N TRP A 66 6.85 6.62 0.91
CA TRP A 66 8.05 7.31 1.35
C TRP A 66 7.81 8.81 1.58
N LEU A 67 7.13 9.48 0.64
CA LEU A 67 6.75 10.89 0.80
C LEU A 67 5.81 11.10 1.99
N ALA A 68 4.86 10.20 2.21
CA ALA A 68 3.93 10.27 3.34
C ALA A 68 4.64 10.22 4.71
N LEU A 69 5.80 9.57 4.81
CA LEU A 69 6.61 9.55 6.04
C LEU A 69 7.36 10.86 6.31
N HIS A 70 7.52 11.73 5.31
CA HIS A 70 8.30 12.98 5.43
C HIS A 70 7.43 14.22 5.64
N ILE A 71 6.11 14.06 5.69
CA ILE A 71 5.16 15.14 5.92
C ILE A 71 4.53 15.03 7.31
N TYR A 72 3.71 16.02 7.66
CA TYR A 72 2.96 16.04 8.92
C TYR A 72 2.16 14.74 9.14
N ILE A 73 2.41 14.06 10.27
CA ILE A 73 1.97 12.67 10.56
C ILE A 73 0.49 12.40 10.22
N PRO A 74 -0.52 13.15 10.71
CA PRO A 74 -1.92 12.83 10.42
C PRO A 74 -2.26 12.96 8.94
N VAL A 75 -1.59 13.86 8.20
CA VAL A 75 -1.74 13.96 6.74
C VAL A 75 -1.08 12.76 6.07
N GLY A 76 0.11 12.36 6.50
CA GLY A 76 0.79 11.14 6.04
C GLY A 76 -0.07 9.89 6.19
N LEU A 77 -0.73 9.73 7.35
CA LEU A 77 -1.65 8.61 7.60
C LEU A 77 -2.85 8.60 6.62
N LEU A 78 -3.42 9.76 6.29
CA LEU A 78 -4.52 9.85 5.31
C LEU A 78 -4.04 9.56 3.89
N ILE A 79 -2.84 9.99 3.53
CA ILE A 79 -2.23 9.64 2.24
C ILE A 79 -2.04 8.14 2.14
N LEU A 80 -1.48 7.49 3.17
CA LEU A 80 -1.31 6.04 3.20
C LEU A 80 -2.65 5.30 3.10
N ALA A 81 -3.66 5.73 3.87
CA ALA A 81 -5.01 5.15 3.81
C ALA A 81 -5.62 5.27 2.41
N SER A 82 -5.54 6.45 1.81
CA SER A 82 -6.05 6.72 0.46
C SER A 82 -5.32 5.90 -0.59
N THR A 83 -3.99 5.79 -0.47
CA THR A 83 -3.15 5.02 -1.38
C THR A 83 -3.52 3.54 -1.35
N LEU A 84 -3.73 2.95 -0.17
CA LEU A 84 -4.17 1.55 -0.05
C LEU A 84 -5.52 1.29 -0.73
N ILE A 85 -6.48 2.22 -0.61
CA ILE A 85 -7.79 2.11 -1.25
C ILE A 85 -7.66 2.22 -2.78
N ILE A 86 -6.92 3.23 -3.26
CA ILE A 86 -6.67 3.44 -4.69
C ILE A 86 -5.97 2.22 -5.28
N GLN A 87 -4.94 1.71 -4.60
CA GLN A 87 -4.21 0.53 -5.02
C GLN A 87 -5.12 -0.69 -5.12
N ARG A 88 -5.91 -0.99 -4.09
CA ARG A 88 -6.90 -2.07 -4.14
C ARG A 88 -7.86 -1.92 -5.34
N ASN A 89 -8.32 -0.70 -5.64
CA ASN A 89 -9.25 -0.44 -6.73
C ASN A 89 -8.62 -0.53 -8.13
N ILE A 90 -7.32 -0.29 -8.25
CA ILE A 90 -6.59 -0.49 -9.52
C ILE A 90 -6.25 -1.96 -9.67
N ASP A 91 -5.70 -2.58 -8.62
CA ASP A 91 -5.24 -3.95 -8.69
C ASP A 91 -6.37 -4.96 -8.94
N GLN A 92 -7.62 -4.68 -8.51
CA GLN A 92 -8.76 -5.57 -8.79
C GLN A 92 -8.96 -5.85 -10.28
N ASN A 93 -8.61 -4.89 -11.15
CA ASN A 93 -8.69 -5.02 -12.59
C ASN A 93 -7.46 -5.77 -13.12
N THR A 94 -6.27 -5.48 -12.58
CA THR A 94 -5.01 -6.10 -13.02
C THR A 94 -4.87 -7.56 -12.58
N TYR A 95 -5.41 -7.94 -11.41
CA TYR A 95 -5.28 -9.31 -10.89
C TYR A 95 -6.01 -10.37 -11.72
N GLN A 96 -6.90 -9.98 -12.65
CA GLN A 96 -7.48 -10.91 -13.61
C GLN A 96 -6.41 -11.60 -14.47
N TYR A 97 -5.27 -10.94 -14.70
CA TYR A 97 -4.20 -11.46 -15.53
C TYR A 97 -3.15 -12.26 -14.74
N TYR A 98 -3.14 -12.17 -13.41
CA TYR A 98 -2.11 -12.78 -12.57
C TYR A 98 -2.50 -14.17 -12.04
N PHE A 99 -3.79 -14.46 -11.93
CA PHE A 99 -4.28 -15.73 -11.41
C PHE A 99 -4.85 -16.59 -12.55
N ALA A 100 -4.38 -17.85 -12.63
CA ALA A 100 -4.91 -18.82 -13.59
C ALA A 100 -6.23 -19.47 -13.15
N ASP A 101 -6.52 -19.46 -11.84
CA ASP A 101 -7.72 -20.02 -11.24
C ASP A 101 -8.58 -18.93 -10.58
N GLU A 102 -9.86 -18.92 -10.93
CA GLU A 102 -10.86 -17.96 -10.45
C GLU A 102 -11.16 -18.15 -8.95
N ALA A 103 -11.09 -19.38 -8.43
CA ALA A 103 -11.28 -19.65 -7.00
C ALA A 103 -10.13 -19.04 -6.17
N ALA A 104 -8.88 -19.22 -6.62
CA ALA A 104 -7.71 -18.59 -5.99
C ALA A 104 -7.78 -17.05 -6.05
N ARG A 105 -8.18 -16.49 -7.20
CA ARG A 105 -8.35 -15.05 -7.39
C ARG A 105 -9.38 -14.47 -6.41
N SER A 106 -10.56 -15.08 -6.32
CA SER A 106 -11.63 -14.59 -5.44
C SER A 106 -11.28 -14.68 -3.95
N ALA A 107 -10.57 -15.73 -3.53
CA ALA A 107 -10.05 -15.87 -2.17
C ALA A 107 -9.02 -14.78 -1.83
N PHE A 108 -8.05 -14.54 -2.73
CA PHE A 108 -7.06 -13.49 -2.57
C PHE A 108 -7.73 -12.10 -2.49
N MET A 109 -8.66 -11.81 -3.40
CA MET A 109 -9.39 -10.54 -3.40
C MET A 109 -10.21 -10.33 -2.13
N THR A 110 -10.82 -11.39 -1.59
CA THR A 110 -11.58 -11.30 -0.33
C THR A 110 -10.67 -10.93 0.84
N MET A 111 -9.51 -11.59 0.96
CA MET A 111 -8.51 -11.28 1.98
C MET A 111 -8.00 -9.83 1.81
N ARG A 112 -7.60 -9.47 0.58
CA ARG A 112 -7.09 -8.15 0.21
C ARG A 112 -8.06 -7.03 0.59
N ASN A 113 -9.36 -7.23 0.33
CA ASN A 113 -10.41 -6.27 0.67
C ASN A 113 -10.48 -6.06 2.18
N ARG A 114 -10.60 -7.14 2.95
CA ARG A 114 -10.71 -7.07 4.41
C ARG A 114 -9.50 -6.36 5.02
N LEU A 115 -8.29 -6.75 4.60
CA LEU A 115 -7.06 -6.13 5.10
C LEU A 115 -6.96 -4.65 4.73
N THR A 116 -7.35 -4.27 3.50
CA THR A 116 -7.33 -2.87 3.06
C THR A 116 -8.31 -2.03 3.86
N TYR A 117 -9.54 -2.51 4.09
CA TYR A 117 -10.53 -1.79 4.88
C TYR A 117 -10.09 -1.59 6.32
N VAL A 118 -9.58 -2.65 6.96
CA VAL A 118 -9.08 -2.58 8.35
C VAL A 118 -7.91 -1.61 8.44
N ALA A 119 -6.92 -1.73 7.55
CA ALA A 119 -5.75 -0.85 7.54
C ALA A 119 -6.14 0.62 7.31
N ALA A 120 -6.99 0.89 6.31
CA ALA A 120 -7.44 2.25 6.01
C ALA A 120 -8.26 2.85 7.17
N ALA A 121 -9.12 2.05 7.82
CA ALA A 121 -9.88 2.49 9.00
C ALA A 121 -8.95 2.84 10.16
N CYS A 122 -7.95 2.00 10.46
CA CYS A 122 -6.97 2.26 11.52
C CYS A 122 -6.16 3.54 11.25
N LEU A 123 -5.64 3.71 10.03
CA LEU A 123 -4.86 4.89 9.64
C LEU A 123 -5.71 6.17 9.70
N THR A 124 -6.94 6.13 9.18
CA THR A 124 -7.87 7.27 9.21
C THR A 124 -8.25 7.62 10.64
N TRP A 125 -8.58 6.63 11.47
CA TRP A 125 -8.92 6.84 12.87
C TRP A 125 -7.78 7.50 13.64
N ALA A 126 -6.55 6.97 13.50
CA ALA A 126 -5.37 7.56 14.13
C ALA A 126 -5.14 9.01 13.69
N SER A 127 -5.31 9.31 12.40
CA SER A 127 -5.23 10.68 11.88
C SER A 127 -6.26 11.61 12.54
N LEU A 128 -7.53 11.20 12.62
CA LEU A 128 -8.59 11.99 13.24
C LEU A 128 -8.34 12.24 14.72
N VAL A 129 -7.87 11.23 15.46
CA VAL A 129 -7.53 11.36 16.88
C VAL A 129 -6.41 12.41 17.06
N ILE A 130 -5.37 12.36 16.25
CA ILE A 130 -4.26 13.32 16.32
C ILE A 130 -4.74 14.75 15.98
N LEU A 131 -5.58 14.90 14.96
CA LEU A 131 -6.06 16.22 14.49
C LEU A 131 -7.06 16.90 15.43
N PHE A 132 -7.92 16.14 16.11
CA PHE A 132 -9.07 16.69 16.84
C PHE A 132 -9.04 16.48 18.35
N ILE A 133 -8.27 15.50 18.85
CA ILE A 133 -8.24 15.15 20.28
C ILE A 133 -6.92 15.59 20.93
N GLN A 134 -5.83 15.62 20.16
CA GLN A 134 -4.50 16.01 20.65
C GLN A 134 -4.06 17.42 20.21
N ALA A 135 -4.92 18.14 19.47
CA ALA A 135 -4.70 19.51 19.03
C ALA A 135 -5.12 20.55 20.08
#